data_AF-A0A7J9MQU5-F1
#
_entry.id   AF-A0A7J9MQU5-F1
#
_cell.length_a   1.000
_cell.length_b   1.000
_cell.length_c   1.000
_cell.angle_alpha   90.00
_cell.angle_beta   90.00
_cell.angle_gamma   90.00
#
_symmetry.space_group_name_H-M   'P 1'
#
loop_
_entity.id
_entity.type
_entity.pdbx_description
1 polymer ?
#
loop_
_entity_poly.entity_id
_entity_poly.type
_entity_poly.pdbx_seq_one_letter_code
_entity_poly.pdbx_strand_id
1 'polypeptide(L)'
;MVVSKFSLTLILSVLSIYAVDAAHIHVDTAAPSPSFSSTGDCTFLFINMADCLSFVSSGSQVAKPEGNCCSGLKTVLDTNGECLCEAFKTSASLGVPLNLTKAFTLPALCKISASSVPKCA
;
A
#
# COMPACT_ATOMS: atom_id res chain seq x y z
N MET A 1 11.01 39.28 -6.56
CA MET A 1 10.57 38.66 -7.83
C MET A 1 10.97 37.17 -7.89
N VAL A 2 10.55 36.37 -6.91
CA VAL A 2 10.93 34.93 -6.81
C VAL A 2 9.70 34.01 -6.81
N VAL A 3 8.52 34.54 -6.41
CA VAL A 3 7.23 33.84 -6.45
C VAL A 3 6.79 33.50 -7.88
N SER A 4 7.06 34.38 -8.83
CA SER A 4 6.76 34.16 -10.26
C SER A 4 7.58 33.01 -10.87
N LYS A 5 8.81 32.80 -10.39
CA LYS A 5 9.68 31.70 -10.86
C LYS A 5 9.20 30.34 -10.34
N PHE A 6 8.81 30.26 -9.06
CA PHE A 6 8.25 29.03 -8.47
C PHE A 6 6.92 28.63 -9.13
N SER A 7 6.06 29.62 -9.39
CA SER A 7 4.79 29.38 -10.10
C SER A 7 5.03 28.91 -11.54
N LEU A 8 6.00 29.49 -12.25
CA LEU A 8 6.36 29.07 -13.62
C LEU A 8 6.92 27.64 -13.65
N THR A 9 7.80 27.27 -12.71
CA THR A 9 8.36 25.91 -12.62
C THR A 9 7.29 24.87 -12.29
N LEU A 10 6.35 25.19 -11.39
CA LEU A 10 5.22 24.31 -11.06
C LEU A 10 4.31 24.10 -12.28
N ILE A 11 4.03 25.17 -13.04
CA ILE A 11 3.21 25.14 -14.25
C ILE A 11 3.89 24.33 -15.38
N LEU A 12 5.21 24.47 -15.56
CA LEU A 12 5.98 23.65 -16.51
C LEU A 12 5.98 22.16 -16.14
N SER A 13 6.06 21.85 -14.84
CA SER A 13 6.05 20.47 -14.34
C SER A 13 4.72 19.77 -14.62
N VAL A 14 3.60 20.48 -14.46
CA VAL A 14 2.27 19.91 -14.76
C VAL A 14 2.02 19.76 -16.26
N LEU A 15 2.57 20.64 -17.11
CA LEU A 15 2.44 20.53 -18.58
C LEU A 15 3.17 19.28 -19.15
N SER A 16 4.28 18.86 -18.55
CA SER A 16 4.97 17.61 -18.94
C SER A 16 4.14 16.35 -18.68
N ILE A 17 3.15 16.40 -17.78
CA ILE A 17 2.26 15.26 -17.48
C ILE A 17 1.18 15.10 -18.56
N TYR A 18 0.84 16.17 -19.30
CA TYR A 18 -0.21 16.14 -20.34
C TYR A 18 0.27 15.72 -21.75
N ALA A 19 1.58 15.50 -21.96
CA ALA A 19 2.14 15.17 -23.27
C ALA A 19 2.37 13.65 -23.51
N VAL A 20 1.78 12.78 -22.69
CA VAL A 20 1.78 11.32 -22.93
C VAL A 20 0.54 10.90 -23.73
N ASP A 21 0.43 11.38 -24.97
CA ASP A 21 -0.43 10.74 -25.96
C ASP A 21 0.29 10.68 -27.32
N ALA A 22 0.28 9.47 -27.89
CA ALA A 22 0.76 9.10 -29.23
C ALA A 22 2.29 8.98 -29.47
N ALA A 23 2.90 7.89 -28.98
CA ALA A 23 3.95 7.20 -29.73
C ALA A 23 3.92 5.67 -29.46
N HIS A 24 3.45 4.96 -30.49
CA HIS A 24 3.41 3.51 -30.73
C HIS A 24 4.31 2.61 -29.88
N ILE A 25 3.69 1.70 -29.10
CA ILE A 25 4.28 0.43 -28.71
C ILE A 25 4.07 -0.55 -29.87
N HIS A 26 5.15 -1.05 -30.46
CA HIS A 26 5.13 -2.19 -31.37
C HIS A 26 4.78 -3.44 -30.54
N VAL A 27 3.54 -3.91 -30.63
CA VAL A 27 3.12 -5.23 -30.13
C VAL A 27 3.49 -6.24 -31.19
N ASP A 28 4.63 -6.91 -31.00
CA ASP A 28 4.91 -8.16 -31.71
C ASP A 28 3.96 -9.23 -31.16
N THR A 29 3.14 -9.78 -32.04
CA THR A 29 2.21 -10.88 -31.76
C THR A 29 2.97 -12.18 -31.47
N ALA A 30 3.32 -12.39 -30.21
CA ALA A 30 3.47 -13.70 -29.61
C ALA A 30 3.05 -13.58 -28.14
N ALA A 31 1.80 -13.93 -27.83
CA ALA A 31 1.15 -13.69 -26.55
C ALA A 31 2.05 -13.99 -25.33
N PRO A 32 2.56 -12.94 -24.65
CA PRO A 32 2.92 -13.06 -23.26
C PRO A 32 1.59 -12.92 -22.53
N SER A 33 1.10 -14.01 -21.95
CA SER A 33 0.24 -13.88 -20.77
C SER A 33 0.86 -12.80 -19.89
N PRO A 34 0.13 -11.75 -19.45
CA PRO A 34 0.66 -10.91 -18.40
C PRO A 34 0.82 -11.83 -17.19
N SER A 35 2.01 -12.39 -17.03
CA SER A 35 2.51 -12.76 -15.73
C SER A 35 2.57 -11.43 -15.00
N PHE A 36 1.47 -11.08 -14.34
CA PHE A 36 1.45 -10.05 -13.32
C PHE A 36 2.65 -10.36 -12.46
N SER A 37 3.69 -9.56 -12.61
CA SER A 37 4.77 -9.54 -11.67
C SER A 37 4.10 -9.02 -10.41
N SER A 38 3.84 -9.90 -9.45
CA SER A 38 2.97 -9.74 -8.27
C SER A 38 3.31 -8.56 -7.34
N THR A 39 4.11 -7.60 -7.79
CA THR A 39 4.52 -6.39 -7.08
C THR A 39 3.45 -5.29 -7.14
N GLY A 40 2.58 -5.30 -8.15
CA GLY A 40 1.50 -4.31 -8.31
C GLY A 40 0.35 -4.49 -7.31
N ASP A 41 0.01 -5.74 -6.96
CA ASP A 41 -1.20 -6.04 -6.22
C ASP A 41 -1.08 -5.72 -4.72
N CYS A 42 0.08 -5.99 -4.11
CA CYS A 42 0.28 -5.74 -2.68
C CYS A 42 0.44 -4.25 -2.36
N THR A 43 0.91 -3.43 -3.31
CA THR A 43 1.07 -1.98 -3.12
C THR A 43 -0.29 -1.29 -2.96
N PHE A 44 -1.26 -1.61 -3.81
CA PHE A 44 -2.64 -1.10 -3.66
C PHE A 44 -3.31 -1.62 -2.39
N LEU A 45 -3.00 -2.86 -2.01
CA LEU A 45 -3.54 -3.49 -0.81
C LEU A 45 -2.97 -2.85 0.47
N PHE A 46 -1.72 -2.39 0.43
CA PHE A 46 -1.09 -1.60 1.49
C PHE A 46 -1.79 -0.24 1.71
N ILE A 47 -2.23 0.44 0.64
CA ILE A 47 -2.96 1.71 0.77
C ILE A 47 -4.25 1.52 1.58
N ASN A 48 -4.93 0.38 1.41
CA ASN A 48 -6.12 0.05 2.19
C ASN A 48 -5.82 -0.12 3.69
N MET A 49 -4.57 -0.44 4.04
CA MET A 49 -4.05 -0.64 5.38
C MET A 49 -3.43 0.61 6.02
N ALA A 50 -3.32 1.73 5.29
CA ALA A 50 -2.62 2.92 5.75
C ALA A 50 -3.17 3.46 7.08
N ASP A 51 -4.48 3.40 7.28
CA ASP A 51 -5.17 3.83 8.49
C ASP A 51 -4.79 2.98 9.73
N CYS A 52 -4.32 1.75 9.52
CA CYS A 52 -3.84 0.89 10.61
C CYS A 52 -2.48 1.33 11.16
N LEU A 53 -1.68 2.08 10.39
CA LEU A 53 -0.29 2.42 10.76
C LEU A 53 -0.22 3.17 12.09
N SER A 54 -1.15 4.08 12.35
CA SER A 54 -1.20 4.83 13.62
C SER A 54 -1.33 3.91 14.84
N PHE A 55 -2.01 2.76 14.69
CA PHE A 55 -2.13 1.76 15.76
C PHE A 55 -0.90 0.86 15.85
N VAL A 56 -0.43 0.32 14.71
CA VAL A 56 0.64 -0.68 14.68
C VAL A 56 2.04 -0.10 14.73
N SER A 57 2.22 1.21 14.61
CA SER A 57 3.55 1.84 14.68
C SER A 57 4.19 1.66 16.06
N SER A 58 5.52 1.51 16.07
CA SER A 58 6.31 1.40 17.30
C SER A 58 6.17 2.65 18.18
N GLY A 59 5.92 2.46 19.48
CA GLY A 59 5.69 3.56 20.43
C GLY A 59 4.29 4.18 20.37
N SER A 60 3.41 3.71 19.49
CA SER A 60 2.03 4.18 19.42
C SER A 60 1.29 3.95 20.74
N GLN A 61 0.64 4.99 21.25
CA GLN A 61 -0.26 4.93 22.40
C GLN A 61 -1.73 4.70 22.01
N VAL A 62 -2.01 4.57 20.71
CA VAL A 62 -3.35 4.33 20.19
C VAL A 62 -3.84 2.96 20.65
N ALA A 63 -4.96 2.90 21.37
CA ALA A 63 -5.47 1.66 21.96
C ALA A 63 -6.38 0.85 21.03
N LYS A 64 -6.91 1.46 19.97
CA LYS A 64 -7.84 0.84 19.03
C LYS A 64 -7.54 1.30 17.59
N PRO A 65 -7.62 0.41 16.58
CA PRO A 65 -7.55 0.83 15.18
C PRO A 65 -8.67 1.81 14.83
N GLU A 66 -8.31 2.84 14.06
CA GLU A 66 -9.21 3.92 13.64
C GLU A 66 -9.58 3.80 12.16
N GLY A 67 -10.46 4.71 11.73
CA GLY A 67 -10.84 4.90 10.33
C GLY A 67 -11.19 3.61 9.60
N ASN A 68 -10.59 3.43 8.42
CA ASN A 68 -10.82 2.29 7.55
C ASN A 68 -9.93 1.07 7.87
N CYS A 69 -9.16 1.08 8.97
CA CYS A 69 -8.18 0.04 9.25
C CYS A 69 -8.77 -1.38 9.19
N CYS A 70 -9.89 -1.64 9.87
CA CYS A 70 -10.49 -2.98 9.89
C CYS A 70 -11.09 -3.38 8.54
N SER A 71 -11.69 -2.45 7.80
CA SER A 71 -12.19 -2.72 6.45
C SER A 71 -11.04 -3.03 5.50
N GLY A 72 -9.96 -2.25 5.59
CA GLY A 72 -8.75 -2.47 4.82
C GLY A 72 -8.10 -3.81 5.12
N LEU A 73 -8.02 -4.20 6.39
CA LEU A 73 -7.53 -5.52 6.78
C LEU A 73 -8.35 -6.64 6.16
N LYS A 74 -9.67 -6.52 6.21
CA LYS A 74 -10.56 -7.51 5.60
C LYS A 74 -10.35 -7.56 4.08
N THR A 75 -10.28 -6.42 3.40
CA THR A 75 -10.03 -6.36 1.95
C THR A 75 -8.69 -7.02 1.59
N VAL A 76 -7.64 -6.77 2.36
CA VAL A 76 -6.33 -7.41 2.14
C VAL A 76 -6.44 -8.91 2.26
N LEU A 77 -7.14 -9.38 3.28
CA LEU A 77 -7.30 -10.79 3.58
C LEU A 77 -8.14 -11.54 2.53
N ASP A 78 -9.21 -10.90 2.06
CA ASP A 78 -10.09 -11.45 1.03
C ASP A 78 -9.42 -11.44 -0.35
N THR A 79 -8.51 -10.49 -0.61
CA THR A 79 -7.83 -10.35 -1.90
C THR A 79 -6.59 -11.23 -1.98
N ASN A 80 -5.63 -11.02 -1.07
CA ASN A 80 -4.41 -11.80 -0.96
C ASN A 80 -3.74 -11.57 0.40
N GLY A 81 -3.95 -12.51 1.33
CA GLY A 81 -3.34 -12.45 2.66
C GLY A 81 -1.81 -12.43 2.64
N GLU A 82 -1.15 -12.99 1.63
CA GLU A 82 0.31 -13.03 1.54
C GLU A 82 0.92 -11.62 1.46
N CYS A 83 0.18 -10.66 0.92
CA CYS A 83 0.55 -9.25 0.89
C CYS A 83 0.69 -8.62 2.29
N LEU A 84 0.01 -9.14 3.32
CA LEU A 84 0.26 -8.67 4.70
C LEU A 84 1.67 -9.03 5.14
N CYS A 85 2.13 -10.24 4.82
CA CYS A 85 3.45 -10.69 5.21
C CYS A 85 4.54 -9.85 4.55
N GLU A 86 4.38 -9.57 3.24
CA GLU A 86 5.25 -8.67 2.49
C GLU A 86 5.22 -7.25 3.07
N ALA A 87 4.03 -6.72 3.42
CA ALA A 87 3.88 -5.40 4.02
C ALA A 87 4.62 -5.29 5.36
N PHE A 88 4.50 -6.28 6.24
CA PHE A 88 5.22 -6.29 7.50
C PHE A 88 6.74 -6.37 7.27
N LYS A 89 7.20 -7.21 6.35
CA LYS A 89 8.62 -7.35 6.02
C LYS A 89 9.23 -6.07 5.43
N THR A 90 8.49 -5.37 4.58
CA THR A 90 8.94 -4.16 3.90
C THR A 90 8.78 -2.89 4.73
N SER A 91 7.89 -2.87 5.74
CA SER A 91 7.62 -1.70 6.59
C SER A 91 8.86 -1.12 7.26
N ALA A 92 9.77 -1.97 7.74
CA ALA A 92 11.03 -1.55 8.35
C ALA A 92 11.95 -0.85 7.33
N SER A 93 12.00 -1.36 6.10
CA SER A 93 12.79 -0.77 5.00
C SER A 93 12.23 0.59 4.54
N LEU A 94 10.93 0.82 4.72
CA LEU A 94 10.25 2.08 4.42
C LEU A 94 10.37 3.11 5.57
N GLY A 95 11.11 2.81 6.63
CA GLY A 95 11.30 3.71 7.76
C GLY A 95 10.11 3.79 8.71
N VAL A 96 9.17 2.84 8.62
CA VAL A 96 7.99 2.75 9.49
C VAL A 96 8.08 1.49 10.34
N PRO A 97 8.84 1.51 11.45
CA PRO A 97 9.01 0.33 12.29
C PRO A 97 7.69 -0.04 12.98
N LEU A 98 7.18 -1.24 12.69
CA LEU A 98 5.91 -1.71 13.24
C LEU A 98 6.10 -2.55 14.51
N ASN A 99 5.20 -2.36 15.47
CA ASN A 99 5.04 -3.20 16.64
C ASN A 99 4.22 -4.44 16.27
N LEU A 100 4.91 -5.55 16.05
CA LEU A 100 4.27 -6.82 15.65
C LEU A 100 3.26 -7.31 16.70
N THR A 101 3.53 -7.11 17.99
CA THR A 101 2.60 -7.48 19.06
C THR A 101 1.25 -6.80 18.89
N LYS A 102 1.23 -5.49 18.61
CA LYS A 102 0.00 -4.77 18.28
C LYS A 102 -0.62 -5.26 16.98
N ALA A 103 0.17 -5.47 15.93
CA ALA A 103 -0.34 -5.98 14.67
C ALA A 103 -1.09 -7.32 14.83
N PHE A 104 -0.59 -8.23 15.67
CA PHE A 104 -1.26 -9.51 15.99
C PHE A 104 -2.58 -9.35 16.76
N THR A 105 -2.84 -8.19 17.36
CA THR A 105 -4.15 -7.90 17.99
C THR A 105 -5.21 -7.41 17.00
N LEU A 106 -4.82 -6.93 15.81
CA LEU A 106 -5.76 -6.40 14.83
C LEU A 106 -6.84 -7.41 14.42
N PRO A 107 -6.56 -8.70 14.14
CA PRO A 107 -7.61 -9.66 13.81
C PRO A 107 -8.67 -9.76 14.90
N ALA A 108 -8.27 -9.79 16.18
CA ALA A 108 -9.20 -9.83 17.31
C ALA A 108 -10.01 -8.53 17.44
N LEU A 109 -9.35 -7.36 17.36
CA LEU A 109 -9.99 -6.05 17.47
C LEU A 109 -10.96 -5.75 16.32
N CYS A 110 -10.68 -6.29 15.14
CA CYS A 110 -11.49 -6.18 13.94
C CYS A 110 -12.50 -7.33 13.77
N LYS A 111 -12.54 -8.29 14.71
CA LYS A 111 -13.44 -9.47 14.68
C LYS A 111 -13.28 -10.32 13.41
N ILE A 112 -12.04 -10.49 12.96
CA ILE A 112 -11.69 -11.31 11.80
C ILE A 112 -11.36 -12.72 12.27
N SER A 113 -11.86 -13.71 11.53
CA SER A 113 -11.61 -15.13 11.79
C SER A 113 -10.13 -15.50 11.66
N ALA A 114 -9.62 -16.31 12.59
CA ALA A 114 -8.23 -16.77 12.58
C ALA A 114 -7.85 -17.52 11.29
N SER A 115 -8.79 -18.24 10.67
CA SER A 115 -8.57 -18.95 9.40
C SER A 115 -8.24 -18.04 8.23
N SER A 116 -8.61 -16.76 8.31
CA SER A 116 -8.34 -15.78 7.27
C SER A 116 -6.93 -15.18 7.44
N VAL A 117 -6.35 -15.22 8.64
CA VAL A 117 -5.03 -14.63 8.91
C VAL A 117 -3.93 -15.46 8.23
N PRO A 118 -3.09 -14.86 7.36
CA PRO A 118 -2.00 -15.55 6.69
C PRO A 118 -0.96 -16.01 7.71
N LYS A 119 -0.40 -17.20 7.48
CA LYS A 119 0.78 -17.67 8.21
C LYS A 119 2.01 -17.13 7.49
N CYS A 120 2.56 -16.04 8.00
CA CYS A 120 3.83 -15.51 7.52
C CYS A 120 4.96 -16.40 8.04
N ALA A 121 5.78 -16.93 7.13
CA ALA A 121 6.93 -17.79 7.42
C ALA A 121 8.23 -17.00 7.55
#